data_AF-A0A7J3V3P7-F1
#
_entry.id   AF-A0A7J3V3P7-F1
#
_cell.length_a   1.000
_cell.length_b   1.000
_cell.length_c   1.000
_cell.angle_alpha   90.00
_cell.angle_beta   90.00
_cell.angle_gamma   90.00
#
_symmetry.space_group_name_H-M   'P 1'
#
loop_
_entity.id
_entity.type
_entity.pdbx_description
1 polymer ?
#
loop_
_entity_poly.entity_id
_entity_poly.type
_entity_poly.pdbx_seq_one_letter_code
_entity_poly.pdbx_strand_id
1 'polypeptide(L)'
;MTARRGSSKQSRGKSGRGMKKMEEVKVGVFLSDCGGQIAKILDFEALTNFVKGVEGVALVARGSEFWRGEGLKTIVNAIKAKRVNRVVVAEAVPKISEVAIAKAVEEAGLNPYLVEVIDLKNHCAWPHRDTPKEATEKAKAMLLAAIEKVKLQEPIEKAEFPAVKSVLVIGGGLAGMQAAEDLADMGFQVYLVEKEPFLGGLAAKAVRFFPTDDCAVCIQSPTTDLKTVAQTSRKCVYRSGFSEIPNLKVLTNAKVVEVEGGPGNYHVVVEQKPRYVDEAKCVACDLCTTVCPVEVPDEYNAKLTKRKAIYINRPLVYPPAYAIDAK
;
A
#
# COMPACT_ATOMS: atom_id res chain seq x y z
N MET A 1 -43.30 11.51 22.11
CA MET A 1 -43.71 11.84 20.72
C MET A 1 -43.06 10.85 19.79
N THR A 2 -43.87 9.95 19.23
CA THR A 2 -43.51 8.79 18.43
C THR A 2 -43.28 9.18 16.97
N ALA A 3 -42.03 9.07 16.50
CA ALA A 3 -41.68 9.30 15.10
C ALA A 3 -41.84 7.99 14.28
N ARG A 4 -42.68 8.08 13.25
CA ARG A 4 -43.14 7.01 12.37
C ARG A 4 -42.02 6.42 11.51
N ARG A 5 -41.96 5.08 11.44
CA ARG A 5 -41.22 4.32 10.42
C ARG A 5 -41.91 4.50 9.06
N GLY A 6 -41.26 5.17 8.11
CA GLY A 6 -41.67 5.21 6.72
C GLY A 6 -41.11 4.01 5.97
N SER A 7 -41.98 3.09 5.52
CA SER A 7 -41.61 2.00 4.61
C SER A 7 -41.52 2.54 3.18
N SER A 8 -40.32 2.62 2.61
CA SER A 8 -40.15 2.85 1.18
C SER A 8 -40.35 1.52 0.43
N LYS A 9 -41.46 1.43 -0.31
CA LYS A 9 -41.70 0.35 -1.27
C LYS A 9 -40.69 0.50 -2.41
N GLN A 10 -39.69 -0.36 -2.46
CA GLN A 10 -38.87 -0.55 -3.68
C GLN A 10 -39.75 -1.16 -4.77
N SER A 11 -40.05 -0.36 -5.79
CA SER A 11 -40.64 -0.82 -7.05
C SER A 11 -39.67 -1.77 -7.74
N ARG A 12 -40.02 -3.05 -7.82
CA ARG A 12 -39.36 -4.04 -8.67
C ARG A 12 -39.58 -3.67 -10.14
N GLY A 13 -38.69 -2.84 -10.68
CA GLY A 13 -38.55 -2.66 -12.12
C GLY A 13 -38.10 -3.97 -12.75
N LYS A 14 -39.00 -4.64 -13.47
CA LYS A 14 -38.67 -5.73 -14.38
C LYS A 14 -37.87 -5.15 -15.55
N SER A 15 -36.55 -5.08 -15.46
CA SER A 15 -35.69 -4.91 -16.63
C SER A 15 -35.54 -6.28 -17.30
N GLY A 16 -36.10 -6.41 -18.50
CA GLY A 16 -35.93 -7.58 -19.33
C GLY A 16 -34.45 -7.81 -19.60
N ARG A 17 -33.89 -8.88 -19.03
CA ARG A 17 -32.59 -9.42 -19.46
C ARG A 17 -32.78 -10.03 -20.84
N GLY A 18 -32.57 -9.22 -21.88
CA GLY A 18 -32.29 -9.75 -23.20
C GLY A 18 -31.07 -10.67 -23.09
N MET A 19 -31.23 -11.95 -23.46
CA MET A 19 -30.12 -12.89 -23.60
C MET A 19 -29.12 -12.29 -24.59
N LYS A 20 -28.02 -11.71 -24.09
CA LYS A 20 -26.85 -11.39 -24.91
C LYS A 20 -26.41 -12.71 -25.55
N LYS A 21 -26.40 -12.76 -26.89
CA LYS A 21 -25.75 -13.85 -27.64
C LYS A 21 -24.37 -14.07 -27.03
N MET A 22 -24.11 -15.27 -26.49
CA MET A 22 -22.77 -15.64 -26.04
C MET A 22 -21.85 -15.58 -27.26
N GLU A 23 -20.94 -14.62 -27.25
CA GLU A 23 -19.87 -14.56 -28.23
C GLU A 23 -19.01 -15.82 -28.08
N GLU A 24 -18.64 -16.42 -29.22
CA GLU A 24 -17.74 -17.57 -29.27
C GLU A 24 -16.42 -17.25 -28.53
N VAL A 25 -15.99 -18.13 -27.63
CA VAL A 25 -14.79 -17.91 -26.81
C VAL A 25 -13.54 -18.13 -27.66
N LYS A 26 -12.67 -17.11 -27.71
CA LYS A 26 -11.42 -17.08 -28.47
C LYS A 26 -10.28 -16.71 -27.54
N VAL A 27 -9.56 -17.73 -27.06
CA VAL A 27 -8.45 -17.56 -26.11
C VAL A 27 -7.17 -17.22 -26.85
N GLY A 28 -6.52 -16.12 -26.44
CA GLY A 28 -5.15 -15.79 -26.82
C GLY A 28 -4.17 -16.20 -25.72
N VAL A 29 -3.19 -17.03 -26.05
CA VAL A 29 -2.15 -17.47 -25.13
C VAL A 29 -0.80 -16.84 -25.50
N PHE A 30 -0.21 -16.12 -24.55
CA PHE A 30 1.03 -15.38 -24.72
C PHE A 30 2.10 -15.97 -23.82
N LEU A 31 3.11 -16.60 -24.41
CA LEU A 31 4.15 -17.37 -23.71
C LEU A 31 5.46 -16.57 -23.68
N SER A 32 5.79 -16.01 -22.52
CA SER A 32 7.06 -15.32 -22.26
C SER A 32 8.17 -16.31 -21.95
N ASP A 33 9.35 -16.13 -22.54
CA ASP A 33 10.57 -16.82 -22.10
C ASP A 33 11.36 -16.05 -21.01
N CYS A 34 10.81 -14.93 -20.55
CA CYS A 34 11.35 -14.06 -19.52
C CYS A 34 12.75 -13.53 -19.86
N GLY A 35 12.97 -13.17 -21.12
CA GLY A 35 14.28 -12.78 -21.64
C GLY A 35 15.25 -13.97 -21.71
N GLY A 36 14.74 -15.15 -22.07
CA GLY A 36 15.50 -16.40 -22.19
C GLY A 36 15.82 -17.10 -20.86
N GLN A 37 15.37 -16.57 -19.72
CA GLN A 37 15.68 -17.11 -18.39
C GLN A 37 15.10 -18.52 -18.15
N ILE A 38 13.97 -18.84 -18.78
CA ILE A 38 13.31 -20.13 -18.64
C ILE A 38 13.39 -20.99 -19.90
N ALA A 39 13.93 -20.47 -21.01
CA ALA A 39 14.09 -21.18 -22.28
C ALA A 39 15.02 -22.39 -22.20
N LYS A 40 15.96 -22.41 -21.24
CA LYS A 40 16.85 -23.56 -21.00
C LYS A 40 16.23 -24.67 -20.17
N ILE A 41 15.11 -24.41 -19.49
CA ILE A 41 14.46 -25.34 -18.56
C ILE A 41 13.14 -25.85 -19.15
N LEU A 42 12.36 -24.97 -19.78
CA LEU A 42 11.08 -25.34 -20.37
C LEU A 42 11.21 -25.50 -21.89
N ASP A 43 10.61 -26.57 -22.41
CA ASP A 43 10.49 -26.77 -23.85
C ASP A 43 9.31 -25.97 -24.41
N PHE A 44 9.60 -24.77 -24.92
CA PHE A 44 8.58 -23.89 -25.48
C PHE A 44 7.98 -24.39 -26.81
N GLU A 45 8.65 -25.27 -27.55
CA GLU A 45 8.05 -25.87 -28.74
C GLU A 45 6.96 -26.85 -28.32
N ALA A 46 7.27 -27.72 -27.35
CA ALA A 46 6.29 -28.63 -26.75
C ALA A 46 5.11 -27.87 -26.11
N LEU A 47 5.38 -26.78 -25.37
CA LEU A 47 4.32 -25.94 -24.78
C LEU A 47 3.43 -25.30 -25.85
N THR A 48 4.02 -24.75 -26.91
CA THR A 48 3.29 -24.10 -27.99
C THR A 48 2.39 -25.09 -28.73
N ASN A 49 2.91 -26.28 -29.06
CA ASN A 49 2.15 -27.32 -29.74
C ASN A 49 1.02 -27.87 -28.87
N PHE A 50 1.28 -28.06 -27.57
CA PHE A 50 0.26 -28.48 -26.61
C PHE A 50 -0.89 -27.46 -26.55
N VAL A 51 -0.57 -26.17 -26.34
CA VAL A 51 -1.57 -25.10 -26.21
C VAL A 51 -2.39 -24.93 -27.51
N LYS A 52 -1.77 -25.04 -28.69
CA LYS A 52 -2.50 -24.98 -29.98
C LYS A 52 -3.53 -26.10 -30.15
N GLY A 53 -3.33 -27.25 -29.49
CA GLY A 53 -4.27 -28.37 -29.52
C GLY A 53 -5.45 -28.24 -28.55
N VAL A 54 -5.45 -27.23 -27.68
CA VAL A 54 -6.54 -27.01 -26.72
C VAL A 54 -7.70 -26.30 -27.42
N GLU A 55 -8.90 -26.86 -27.29
CA GLU A 55 -10.13 -26.29 -27.87
C GLU A 55 -10.33 -24.84 -27.43
N GLY A 56 -10.81 -23.97 -28.32
CA GLY A 56 -11.07 -22.55 -28.03
C GLY A 56 -9.83 -21.64 -27.99
N VAL A 57 -8.61 -22.17 -28.14
CA VAL A 57 -7.41 -21.36 -28.36
C VAL A 57 -7.36 -20.87 -29.80
N ALA A 58 -7.46 -19.55 -29.98
CA ALA A 58 -7.49 -18.91 -31.30
C ALA A 58 -6.14 -18.32 -31.72
N LEU A 59 -5.28 -17.98 -30.74
CA LEU A 59 -3.97 -17.38 -30.99
C LEU A 59 -2.96 -17.88 -29.96
N VAL A 60 -1.76 -18.22 -30.42
CA VAL A 60 -0.60 -18.46 -29.55
C VAL A 60 0.55 -17.58 -30.02
N ALA A 61 1.10 -16.78 -29.13
CA ALA A 61 2.24 -15.90 -29.40
C ALA A 61 3.38 -16.22 -28.41
N ARG A 62 4.62 -16.18 -28.91
CA ARG A 62 5.84 -16.28 -28.11
C ARG A 62 6.56 -14.96 -28.12
N GLY A 63 7.20 -14.62 -27.01
CA GLY A 63 7.95 -13.37 -26.86
C GLY A 63 8.89 -13.43 -25.67
N SER A 64 9.75 -12.42 -25.56
CA SER A 64 10.63 -12.29 -24.39
C SER A 64 9.90 -11.79 -23.14
N GLU A 65 8.88 -10.97 -23.34
CA GLU A 65 7.98 -10.42 -22.32
C GLU A 65 6.71 -9.88 -22.98
N PHE A 66 5.62 -9.80 -22.22
CA PHE A 66 4.28 -9.37 -22.66
C PHE A 66 3.66 -8.28 -21.80
N TRP A 67 4.29 -7.88 -20.69
CA TRP A 67 3.75 -6.87 -19.78
C TRP A 67 4.17 -5.43 -20.11
N ARG A 68 5.05 -5.24 -21.09
CA ARG A 68 5.49 -3.93 -21.59
C ARG A 68 5.93 -4.00 -23.06
N GLY A 69 6.25 -2.84 -23.62
CA GLY A 69 6.87 -2.73 -24.96
C GLY A 69 6.06 -3.37 -26.08
N GLU A 70 6.76 -4.01 -27.02
CA GLU A 70 6.15 -4.68 -28.18
C GLU A 70 5.29 -5.91 -27.81
N GLY A 71 5.65 -6.63 -26.74
CA GLY A 71 4.84 -7.76 -26.28
C GLY A 71 3.45 -7.33 -25.84
N LEU A 72 3.36 -6.25 -25.04
CA LEU A 72 2.08 -5.69 -24.62
C LEU A 72 1.25 -5.19 -25.80
N LYS A 73 1.89 -4.55 -26.79
CA LYS A 73 1.23 -4.14 -28.04
C LYS A 73 0.67 -5.35 -28.80
N THR A 74 1.36 -6.49 -28.77
CA THR A 74 0.89 -7.72 -29.43
C THR A 74 -0.44 -8.20 -28.84
N ILE A 75 -0.58 -8.16 -27.50
CA ILE A 75 -1.84 -8.46 -26.81
C ILE A 75 -2.93 -7.47 -27.24
N VAL A 76 -2.65 -6.18 -27.13
CA VAL A 76 -3.62 -5.11 -27.46
C VAL A 76 -4.09 -5.21 -28.93
N ASN A 77 -3.16 -5.46 -29.86
CA ASN A 77 -3.47 -5.59 -31.28
C ASN A 77 -4.33 -6.83 -31.56
N ALA A 78 -4.07 -7.96 -30.88
CA ALA A 78 -4.89 -9.16 -31.01
C ALA A 78 -6.34 -8.93 -30.54
N ILE A 79 -6.51 -8.18 -29.45
CA ILE A 79 -7.82 -7.79 -28.90
C ILE A 79 -8.55 -6.84 -29.86
N LYS A 80 -7.89 -5.75 -30.28
CA LYS A 80 -8.49 -4.76 -31.21
C LYS A 80 -8.86 -5.36 -32.56
N ALA A 81 -8.07 -6.30 -33.06
CA ALA A 81 -8.36 -7.06 -34.27
C ALA A 81 -9.47 -8.11 -34.09
N LYS A 82 -10.09 -8.21 -32.90
CA LYS A 82 -11.13 -9.19 -32.53
C LYS A 82 -10.71 -10.65 -32.77
N ARG A 83 -9.41 -10.93 -32.70
CA ARG A 83 -8.87 -12.30 -32.81
C ARG A 83 -9.06 -13.07 -31.52
N VAL A 84 -9.09 -12.37 -30.39
CA VAL A 84 -9.21 -12.95 -29.05
C VAL A 84 -10.17 -12.13 -28.20
N ASN A 85 -10.91 -12.80 -27.32
CA ASN A 85 -11.79 -12.18 -26.31
C ASN A 85 -11.55 -12.76 -24.89
N ARG A 86 -10.50 -13.57 -24.74
CA ARG A 86 -9.92 -14.04 -23.48
C ARG A 86 -8.40 -14.05 -23.61
N VAL A 87 -7.69 -13.75 -22.53
CA VAL A 87 -6.22 -13.63 -22.57
C VAL A 87 -5.60 -14.47 -21.47
N VAL A 88 -4.65 -15.32 -21.82
CA VAL A 88 -3.77 -16.02 -20.89
C VAL A 88 -2.34 -15.57 -21.15
N VAL A 89 -1.65 -15.06 -20.13
CA VAL A 89 -0.26 -14.64 -20.24
C VAL A 89 0.60 -15.45 -19.26
N ALA A 90 1.60 -16.15 -19.78
CA ALA A 90 2.60 -16.82 -18.96
C ALA A 90 3.83 -15.92 -18.82
N GLU A 91 4.17 -15.52 -17.59
CA GLU A 91 5.21 -14.53 -17.26
C GLU A 91 6.00 -14.86 -15.98
N ALA A 92 6.99 -14.02 -15.65
CA ALA A 92 7.83 -14.15 -14.45
C ALA A 92 7.34 -13.39 -13.20
N VAL A 93 6.57 -12.30 -13.38
CA VAL A 93 6.26 -11.36 -12.29
C VAL A 93 4.77 -11.05 -12.29
N PRO A 94 3.92 -12.04 -11.92
CA PRO A 94 2.49 -12.00 -12.20
C PRO A 94 1.82 -10.73 -11.67
N LYS A 95 2.12 -10.28 -10.44
CA LYS A 95 1.46 -9.08 -9.87
C LYS A 95 1.74 -7.79 -10.64
N ILE A 96 2.97 -7.55 -11.07
CA ILE A 96 3.33 -6.34 -11.83
C ILE A 96 2.78 -6.46 -13.25
N SER A 97 2.97 -7.62 -13.87
CA SER A 97 2.49 -7.91 -15.22
C SER A 97 0.98 -7.81 -15.31
N GLU A 98 0.25 -8.36 -14.34
CA GLU A 98 -1.21 -8.35 -14.24
C GLU A 98 -1.76 -6.94 -14.20
N VAL A 99 -1.20 -6.02 -13.39
CA VAL A 99 -1.64 -4.62 -13.37
C VAL A 99 -1.44 -3.93 -14.72
N ALA A 100 -0.26 -4.11 -15.33
CA ALA A 100 0.05 -3.49 -16.62
C ALA A 100 -0.82 -4.04 -17.77
N ILE A 101 -0.98 -5.37 -17.81
CA ILE A 101 -1.79 -6.07 -18.82
C ILE A 101 -3.27 -5.73 -18.61
N ALA A 102 -3.80 -5.80 -17.39
CA ALA A 102 -5.20 -5.48 -17.10
C ALA A 102 -5.56 -4.07 -17.56
N LYS A 103 -4.71 -3.08 -17.29
CA LYS A 103 -4.90 -1.70 -17.76
C LYS A 103 -4.91 -1.61 -19.28
N ALA A 104 -3.93 -2.23 -19.96
CA ALA A 104 -3.83 -2.17 -21.42
C ALA A 104 -4.98 -2.92 -22.13
N VAL A 105 -5.43 -4.02 -21.54
CA VAL A 105 -6.57 -4.82 -22.02
C VAL A 105 -7.88 -4.04 -21.87
N GLU A 106 -8.06 -3.35 -20.75
CA GLU A 106 -9.21 -2.47 -20.52
C GLU A 106 -9.23 -1.30 -21.51
N GLU A 107 -8.09 -0.64 -21.74
CA GLU A 107 -7.94 0.41 -22.78
C GLU A 107 -8.19 -0.13 -24.21
N ALA A 108 -7.98 -1.43 -24.43
CA ALA A 108 -8.29 -2.10 -25.69
C ALA A 108 -9.78 -2.50 -25.83
N GLY A 109 -10.60 -2.29 -24.80
CA GLY A 109 -12.03 -2.56 -24.79
C GLY A 109 -12.42 -3.97 -24.34
N LEU A 110 -11.49 -4.74 -23.75
CA LEU A 110 -11.78 -6.04 -23.15
C LEU A 110 -11.82 -5.91 -21.62
N ASN A 111 -12.76 -6.61 -20.98
CA ASN A 111 -12.89 -6.56 -19.53
C ASN A 111 -11.62 -7.16 -18.86
N PRO A 112 -10.99 -6.47 -17.88
CA PRO A 112 -9.72 -6.92 -17.30
C PRO A 112 -9.82 -8.24 -16.51
N TYR A 113 -11.03 -8.64 -16.08
CA TYR A 113 -11.27 -9.91 -15.40
C TYR A 113 -11.37 -11.12 -16.36
N LEU A 114 -11.19 -10.88 -17.66
CA LEU A 114 -11.09 -11.92 -18.70
C LEU A 114 -9.63 -12.23 -19.08
N VAL A 115 -8.72 -11.83 -18.20
CA VAL A 115 -7.27 -12.04 -18.31
C VAL A 115 -6.83 -12.94 -17.17
N GLU A 116 -6.04 -13.96 -17.48
CA GLU A 116 -5.33 -14.78 -16.51
C GLU A 116 -3.82 -14.64 -16.73
N VAL A 117 -3.08 -14.30 -15.67
CA VAL A 117 -1.62 -14.26 -15.70
C VAL A 117 -1.06 -15.38 -14.82
N ILE A 118 -0.23 -16.25 -15.39
CA ILE A 118 0.41 -17.35 -14.66
C ILE A 118 1.92 -17.16 -14.57
N ASP A 119 2.50 -17.63 -13.47
CA ASP A 119 3.95 -17.60 -13.24
C ASP A 119 4.60 -18.92 -13.64
N LEU A 120 5.19 -18.99 -14.84
CA LEU A 120 5.94 -20.19 -15.27
C LEU A 120 7.39 -20.19 -14.78
N LYS A 121 7.87 -19.12 -14.14
CA LYS A 121 9.24 -19.01 -13.67
C LYS A 121 9.38 -19.47 -12.23
N ASN A 122 8.82 -18.74 -11.28
CA ASN A 122 9.00 -19.02 -9.85
C ASN A 122 8.14 -20.20 -9.40
N HIS A 123 6.98 -20.41 -10.03
CA HIS A 123 6.10 -21.52 -9.67
C HIS A 123 6.31 -22.78 -10.53
N CYS A 124 7.18 -22.75 -11.55
CA CYS A 124 7.41 -23.91 -12.42
C CYS A 124 8.89 -24.14 -12.77
N ALA A 125 9.50 -23.30 -13.61
CA ALA A 125 10.83 -23.56 -14.14
C ALA A 125 11.93 -23.58 -13.06
N TRP A 126 12.00 -22.58 -12.19
CA TRP A 126 13.10 -22.45 -11.22
C TRP A 126 13.12 -23.53 -10.13
N PRO A 127 11.99 -23.89 -9.49
CA PRO A 127 11.95 -25.00 -8.54
C PRO A 127 12.31 -26.35 -9.17
N HIS A 128 12.11 -26.49 -10.49
CA HIS A 128 12.28 -27.74 -11.24
C HIS A 128 13.43 -27.69 -12.23
N ARG A 129 14.43 -26.83 -12.00
CA ARG A 129 15.59 -26.65 -12.90
C ARG A 129 16.38 -27.94 -13.15
N ASP A 130 16.35 -28.86 -12.19
CA ASP A 130 17.04 -30.16 -12.26
C ASP A 130 16.17 -31.26 -12.90
N THR A 131 14.90 -30.97 -13.19
CA THR A 131 13.93 -31.88 -13.82
C THR A 131 13.16 -31.20 -14.98
N PRO A 132 13.85 -30.82 -16.09
CA PRO A 132 13.26 -30.02 -17.18
C PRO A 132 12.05 -30.65 -17.88
N LYS A 133 11.99 -31.98 -17.98
CA LYS A 133 10.88 -32.71 -18.61
C LYS A 133 9.62 -32.58 -17.75
N GLU A 134 9.75 -32.84 -16.46
CA GLU A 134 8.69 -32.71 -15.47
C GLU A 134 8.25 -31.24 -15.33
N ALA A 135 9.19 -30.29 -15.39
CA ALA A 135 8.89 -28.86 -15.41
C ALA A 135 8.01 -28.48 -16.62
N THR A 136 8.31 -29.04 -17.79
CA THR A 136 7.52 -28.81 -19.02
C THR A 136 6.12 -29.41 -18.89
N GLU A 137 5.97 -30.62 -18.37
CA GLU A 137 4.64 -31.23 -18.15
C GLU A 137 3.81 -30.45 -17.12
N LYS A 138 4.45 -29.96 -16.04
CA LYS A 138 3.79 -29.07 -15.09
C LYS A 138 3.34 -27.76 -15.75
N ALA A 139 4.18 -27.16 -16.58
CA ALA A 139 3.84 -25.92 -17.30
C ALA A 139 2.65 -26.14 -18.25
N LYS A 140 2.54 -27.29 -18.93
CA LYS A 140 1.37 -27.67 -19.73
C LYS A 140 0.10 -27.73 -18.87
N ALA A 141 0.17 -28.39 -17.72
CA ALA A 141 -0.96 -28.50 -16.81
C ALA A 141 -1.42 -27.12 -16.28
N MET A 142 -0.47 -26.24 -15.92
CA MET A 142 -0.77 -24.87 -15.48
C MET A 142 -1.42 -24.03 -16.60
N LEU A 143 -0.91 -24.13 -17.84
CA LEU A 143 -1.48 -23.46 -19.00
C LEU A 143 -2.89 -23.96 -19.30
N LEU A 144 -3.11 -25.27 -19.29
CA LEU A 144 -4.44 -25.85 -19.49
C LEU A 144 -5.42 -25.34 -18.44
N ALA A 145 -5.05 -25.37 -17.16
CA ALA A 145 -5.89 -24.86 -16.08
C ALA A 145 -6.25 -23.38 -16.26
N ALA A 146 -5.28 -22.55 -16.68
CA ALA A 146 -5.52 -21.13 -16.96
C ALA A 146 -6.46 -20.91 -18.16
N ILE A 147 -6.27 -21.69 -19.23
CA ILE A 147 -7.12 -21.64 -20.44
C ILE A 147 -8.55 -22.06 -20.09
N GLU A 148 -8.74 -23.17 -19.36
CA GLU A 148 -10.08 -23.61 -18.97
C GLU A 148 -10.76 -22.62 -18.01
N LYS A 149 -9.99 -22.04 -17.07
CA LYS A 149 -10.49 -20.99 -16.17
C LYS A 149 -10.97 -19.77 -16.95
N VAL A 150 -10.17 -19.26 -17.88
CA VAL A 150 -10.50 -18.03 -18.64
C VAL A 150 -11.73 -18.22 -19.53
N LYS A 151 -11.95 -19.44 -20.06
CA LYS A 151 -13.15 -19.76 -20.84
C LYS A 151 -14.44 -19.59 -20.03
N LEU A 152 -14.38 -19.94 -18.74
CA LEU A 152 -15.50 -19.84 -17.80
C LEU A 152 -15.63 -18.47 -17.15
N GLN A 153 -14.63 -17.59 -17.29
CA GLN A 153 -14.70 -16.24 -16.75
C GLN A 153 -15.76 -15.40 -17.45
N GLU A 154 -16.46 -14.62 -16.65
CA GLU A 154 -17.44 -13.64 -17.06
C GLU A 154 -16.91 -12.22 -16.80
N PRO A 155 -17.32 -11.22 -17.60
CA PRO A 155 -16.93 -9.84 -17.36
C PRO A 155 -17.53 -9.35 -16.03
N ILE A 156 -16.68 -8.83 -15.15
CA ILE A 156 -17.09 -8.27 -13.85
C ILE A 156 -17.05 -6.74 -13.92
N GLU A 157 -18.06 -6.09 -13.37
CA GLU A 157 -18.08 -4.63 -13.21
C GLU A 157 -17.24 -4.23 -11.98
N LYS A 158 -16.40 -3.21 -12.14
CA LYS A 158 -15.60 -2.68 -11.03
C LYS A 158 -16.53 -1.99 -10.04
N ALA A 159 -16.41 -2.37 -8.77
CA ALA A 159 -17.11 -1.66 -7.70
C ALA A 159 -16.38 -0.33 -7.41
N GLU A 160 -17.12 0.77 -7.47
CA GLU A 160 -16.62 2.10 -7.10
C GLU A 160 -17.08 2.44 -5.68
N PHE A 161 -16.15 2.94 -4.86
CA PHE A 161 -16.44 3.38 -3.50
C PHE A 161 -15.88 4.80 -3.30
N PRO A 162 -16.57 5.67 -2.55
CA PRO A 162 -16.05 6.99 -2.25
C PRO A 162 -14.80 6.87 -1.38
N ALA A 163 -13.70 7.50 -1.81
CA ALA A 163 -12.50 7.63 -1.00
C ALA A 163 -12.67 8.76 0.01
N VAL A 164 -12.55 8.45 1.30
CA VAL A 164 -12.49 9.43 2.38
C VAL A 164 -11.22 10.26 2.20
N LYS A 165 -11.37 11.59 2.17
CA LYS A 165 -10.26 12.55 1.99
C LYS A 165 -9.49 12.81 3.29
N SER A 166 -9.16 11.74 4.01
CA SER A 166 -8.34 11.80 5.22
C SER A 166 -7.30 10.70 5.23
N VAL A 167 -6.15 10.98 5.82
CA VAL A 167 -5.04 10.03 5.95
C VAL A 167 -4.71 9.80 7.41
N LEU A 168 -4.44 8.56 7.76
CA LEU A 168 -3.88 8.18 9.05
C LEU A 168 -2.42 7.79 8.85
N VAL A 169 -1.52 8.43 9.59
CA VAL A 169 -0.10 8.09 9.68
C VAL A 169 0.17 7.47 11.04
N ILE A 170 0.78 6.30 11.05
CA ILE A 170 1.11 5.56 12.28
C ILE A 170 2.62 5.63 12.52
N GLY A 171 3.01 6.33 13.58
CA GLY A 171 4.40 6.54 13.98
C GLY A 171 4.86 7.98 13.77
N GLY A 172 5.08 8.69 14.88
CA GLY A 172 5.59 10.06 14.96
C GLY A 172 7.11 10.18 14.92
N GLY A 173 7.79 9.27 14.20
CA GLY A 173 9.20 9.42 13.85
C GLY A 173 9.39 10.32 12.62
N LEU A 174 10.64 10.53 12.21
CA LEU A 174 10.97 11.41 11.08
C LEU A 174 10.18 11.09 9.79
N ALA A 175 10.07 9.80 9.43
CA ALA A 175 9.35 9.39 8.22
C ALA A 175 7.85 9.71 8.28
N GLY A 176 7.20 9.42 9.41
CA GLY A 176 5.77 9.69 9.58
C GLY A 176 5.46 11.16 9.73
N MET A 177 6.33 11.92 10.41
CA MET A 177 6.23 13.37 10.47
C MET A 177 6.31 14.02 9.09
N GLN A 178 7.28 13.62 8.26
CA GLN A 178 7.40 14.14 6.90
C GLN A 178 6.19 13.77 6.04
N ALA A 179 5.76 12.50 6.08
CA ALA A 179 4.57 12.08 5.34
C ALA A 179 3.32 12.86 5.77
N ALA A 180 3.18 13.14 7.07
CA ALA A 180 2.05 13.88 7.60
C ALA A 180 2.06 15.36 7.17
N GLU A 181 3.22 16.02 7.17
CA GLU A 181 3.41 17.39 6.67
C GLU A 181 3.09 17.47 5.16
N ASP A 182 3.71 16.62 4.34
CA ASP A 182 3.51 16.62 2.89
C ASP A 182 2.03 16.41 2.51
N LEU A 183 1.33 15.49 3.20
CA LEU A 183 -0.08 15.22 2.95
C LEU A 183 -0.99 16.35 3.44
N ALA A 184 -0.66 17.00 4.55
CA ALA A 184 -1.40 18.15 5.04
C ALA A 184 -1.23 19.35 4.10
N ASP A 185 -0.02 19.56 3.56
CA ASP A 185 0.29 20.61 2.58
C ASP A 185 -0.44 20.38 1.24
N MET A 186 -0.68 19.11 0.87
CA MET A 186 -1.55 18.75 -0.27
C MET A 186 -3.06 18.96 0.01
N GLY A 187 -3.42 19.38 1.23
CA GLY A 187 -4.79 19.70 1.63
C GLY A 187 -5.60 18.53 2.17
N PHE A 188 -4.96 17.40 2.51
CA PHE A 188 -5.65 16.28 3.16
C PHE A 188 -5.83 16.53 4.67
N GLN A 189 -6.92 16.01 5.25
CA GLN A 189 -7.03 15.88 6.70
C GLN A 189 -6.14 14.73 7.17
N VAL A 190 -5.12 15.02 7.96
CA VAL A 190 -4.14 14.04 8.43
C VAL A 190 -4.31 13.80 9.93
N TYR A 191 -4.25 12.53 10.33
CA TYR A 191 -4.14 12.10 11.72
C TYR A 191 -2.79 11.42 11.91
N LEU A 192 -1.93 11.90 12.80
CA LEU A 192 -0.65 11.29 13.13
C LEU A 192 -0.75 10.64 14.51
N VAL A 193 -0.63 9.32 14.59
CA VAL A 193 -0.70 8.56 15.84
C VAL A 193 0.70 8.13 16.27
N GLU A 194 1.12 8.52 17.47
CA GLU A 194 2.41 8.15 18.08
C GLU A 194 2.18 7.43 19.42
N LYS A 195 2.79 6.25 19.55
CA LYS A 195 2.62 5.37 20.72
C LYS A 195 3.25 5.95 21.98
N GLU A 196 4.38 6.64 21.84
CA GLU A 196 5.08 7.28 22.95
C GLU A 196 4.41 8.63 23.28
N PRO A 197 4.65 9.19 24.47
CA PRO A 197 4.15 10.52 24.81
C PRO A 197 4.79 11.66 23.99
N PHE A 198 5.73 11.36 23.10
CA PHE A 198 6.61 12.33 22.47
C PHE A 198 6.94 11.96 21.02
N LEU A 199 6.95 12.96 20.13
CA LEU A 199 7.41 12.79 18.74
C LEU A 199 8.95 12.71 18.63
N GLY A 200 9.40 12.20 17.49
CA GLY A 200 10.79 12.22 17.04
C GLY A 200 11.44 10.85 16.88
N GLY A 201 10.83 9.78 17.43
CA GLY A 201 11.27 8.40 17.24
C GLY A 201 12.76 8.17 17.54
N LEU A 202 13.43 7.35 16.72
CA LEU A 202 14.88 7.10 16.86
C LEU A 202 15.74 8.33 16.54
N ALA A 203 15.27 9.20 15.64
CA ALA A 203 15.98 10.41 15.28
C ALA A 203 16.19 11.33 16.49
N ALA A 204 15.19 11.41 17.39
CA ALA A 204 15.33 12.15 18.63
C ALA A 204 16.43 11.62 19.54
N LYS A 205 16.75 10.32 19.50
CA LYS A 205 17.81 9.70 20.30
C LYS A 205 19.20 9.87 19.69
N ALA A 206 19.27 10.16 18.39
CA ALA A 206 20.53 10.46 17.74
C ALA A 206 21.02 11.85 18.16
N VAL A 207 22.35 12.03 18.21
CA VAL A 207 22.95 13.34 18.50
C VAL A 207 23.17 14.10 17.20
N ARG A 208 23.73 13.42 16.19
CA ARG A 208 24.02 13.97 14.86
C ARG A 208 23.69 12.98 13.74
N PHE A 209 23.42 13.48 12.54
CA PHE A 209 23.28 12.67 11.33
C PHE A 209 24.50 12.79 10.44
N PHE A 210 25.02 11.63 9.99
CA PHE A 210 25.91 11.59 8.85
C PHE A 210 25.11 11.86 7.55
N PRO A 211 25.73 12.38 6.48
CA PRO A 211 27.13 12.79 6.39
C PRO A 211 27.40 14.24 6.82
N THR A 212 26.36 15.03 7.12
CA THR A 212 26.49 16.48 7.34
C THR A 212 26.90 16.86 8.76
N ASP A 213 26.87 15.89 9.69
CA ASP A 213 27.11 16.09 11.12
C ASP A 213 26.10 17.09 11.76
N ASP A 214 24.92 17.19 11.15
CA ASP A 214 23.86 18.06 11.63
C ASP A 214 23.23 17.50 12.89
N CYS A 215 22.83 18.39 13.81
CA CYS A 215 22.04 17.98 14.98
C CYS A 215 20.82 17.18 14.53
N ALA A 216 20.62 15.99 15.13
CA ALA A 216 19.60 15.03 14.70
C ALA A 216 18.15 15.47 14.93
N VAL A 217 17.97 16.73 15.27
CA VAL A 217 16.74 17.38 15.63
C VAL A 217 16.37 18.42 14.57
N CYS A 218 17.39 18.92 13.86
CA CYS A 218 17.34 20.00 12.88
C CYS A 218 17.19 19.44 11.46
N ILE A 219 16.23 18.53 11.26
CA ILE A 219 16.21 17.68 10.06
C ILE A 219 15.33 18.22 8.94
N GLN A 220 14.27 18.97 9.26
CA GLN A 220 13.30 19.34 8.24
C GLN A 220 13.72 20.65 7.55
N SER A 221 13.83 20.60 6.22
CA SER A 221 13.84 21.80 5.40
C SER A 221 12.42 22.39 5.37
N PRO A 222 12.26 23.71 5.30
CA PRO A 222 10.95 24.36 5.31
C PRO A 222 10.25 24.13 3.97
N THR A 223 9.31 23.18 3.91
CA THR A 223 8.40 23.03 2.77
C THR A 223 7.11 23.82 2.97
N THR A 224 6.66 24.00 4.21
CA THR A 224 5.43 24.74 4.53
C THR A 224 5.69 26.22 4.87
N ASP A 225 4.84 27.10 4.34
CA ASP A 225 4.73 28.54 4.67
C ASP A 225 4.16 28.77 6.09
N LEU A 226 4.85 28.26 7.11
CA LEU A 226 4.57 28.65 8.49
C LEU A 226 5.16 30.05 8.74
N LYS A 227 4.31 30.95 9.27
CA LYS A 227 4.53 32.41 9.42
C LYS A 227 5.82 32.83 10.14
N THR A 228 6.62 31.91 10.66
CA THR A 228 7.76 32.15 11.56
C THR A 228 9.07 31.50 11.12
N VAL A 229 9.12 30.78 10.00
CA VAL A 229 10.34 30.08 9.54
C VAL A 229 10.66 30.42 8.08
N ALA A 230 11.77 31.11 7.85
CA ALA A 230 12.25 31.44 6.50
C ALA A 230 12.69 30.17 5.75
N GLN A 231 12.59 30.17 4.42
CA GLN A 231 12.97 29.03 3.55
C GLN A 231 14.44 28.59 3.68
N THR A 232 15.28 29.39 4.34
CA THR A 232 16.70 29.14 4.60
C THR A 232 16.98 28.56 6.00
N SER A 233 15.97 28.45 6.86
CA SER A 233 16.12 27.98 8.23
C SER A 233 15.83 26.48 8.33
N ARG A 234 16.74 25.71 8.94
CA ARG A 234 16.46 24.31 9.27
C ARG A 234 15.41 24.24 10.37
N LYS A 235 14.24 23.67 10.06
CA LYS A 235 13.21 23.37 11.04
C LYS A 235 13.76 22.30 11.99
N CYS A 236 13.88 22.65 13.27
CA CYS A 236 13.90 21.64 14.31
C CYS A 236 12.51 20.99 14.35
N VAL A 237 12.41 19.67 14.60
CA VAL A 237 11.14 18.95 14.88
C VAL A 237 10.21 19.73 15.83
N TYR A 238 10.78 20.62 16.64
CA TYR A 238 10.14 21.35 17.72
C TYR A 238 9.99 22.86 17.52
N ARG A 239 10.78 23.46 16.62
CA ARG A 239 10.64 24.88 16.22
C ARG A 239 9.96 25.00 14.86
N SER A 240 9.55 23.88 14.29
CA SER A 240 8.90 23.75 12.98
C SER A 240 7.47 24.27 12.98
N GLY A 241 6.85 24.47 14.13
CA GLY A 241 5.39 24.70 14.20
C GLY A 241 4.61 23.47 13.76
N PHE A 242 5.14 22.25 13.93
CA PHE A 242 4.54 21.01 13.43
C PHE A 242 3.08 20.83 13.89
N SER A 243 2.76 21.26 15.10
CA SER A 243 1.40 21.24 15.65
C SER A 243 0.47 22.34 15.14
N GLU A 244 1.03 23.32 14.45
CA GLU A 244 0.31 24.45 13.85
C GLU A 244 0.01 24.21 12.37
N ILE A 245 0.48 23.08 11.81
CA ILE A 245 0.17 22.67 10.43
C ILE A 245 -1.36 22.52 10.31
N PRO A 246 -2.01 23.28 9.40
CA PRO A 246 -3.44 23.13 9.16
C PRO A 246 -3.79 21.70 8.75
N ASN A 247 -4.96 21.22 9.14
CA ASN A 247 -5.46 19.88 8.82
C ASN A 247 -4.62 18.71 9.38
N LEU A 248 -3.62 18.96 10.22
CA LEU A 248 -2.86 17.91 10.91
C LEU A 248 -3.31 17.77 12.36
N LYS A 249 -3.80 16.58 12.75
CA LYS A 249 -4.11 16.22 14.13
C LYS A 249 -3.10 15.21 14.66
N VAL A 250 -2.31 15.61 15.64
CA VAL A 250 -1.34 14.73 16.31
C VAL A 250 -1.96 14.11 17.56
N LEU A 251 -1.85 12.79 17.68
CA LEU A 251 -2.29 11.98 18.81
C LEU A 251 -1.06 11.27 19.40
N THR A 252 -0.49 11.83 20.47
CA THR A 252 0.61 11.18 21.22
C THR A 252 0.05 10.30 22.33
N ASN A 253 0.89 9.41 22.86
CA ASN A 253 0.51 8.40 23.84
C ASN A 253 -0.68 7.56 23.33
N ALA A 254 -0.73 7.32 22.03
CA ALA A 254 -1.86 6.73 21.34
C ALA A 254 -1.41 5.59 20.41
N LYS A 255 -2.20 4.51 20.35
CA LYS A 255 -1.95 3.40 19.44
C LYS A 255 -3.21 3.03 18.68
N VAL A 256 -3.02 2.60 17.44
CA VAL A 256 -4.07 1.94 16.68
C VAL A 256 -4.31 0.56 17.30
N VAL A 257 -5.56 0.24 17.61
CA VAL A 257 -5.95 -1.05 18.18
C VAL A 257 -6.75 -1.90 17.20
N GLU A 258 -7.39 -1.27 16.22
CA GLU A 258 -8.23 -1.96 15.25
C GLU A 258 -8.28 -1.18 13.92
N VAL A 259 -8.27 -1.90 12.81
CA VAL A 259 -8.43 -1.36 11.45
C VAL A 259 -9.40 -2.27 10.69
N GLU A 260 -10.53 -1.71 10.29
CA GLU A 260 -11.53 -2.37 9.46
C GLU A 260 -11.71 -1.65 8.13
N GLY A 261 -12.35 -2.32 7.17
CA GLY A 261 -12.65 -1.77 5.84
C GLY A 261 -11.55 -2.05 4.82
N GLY A 262 -11.41 -1.16 3.84
CA GLY A 262 -10.51 -1.34 2.71
C GLY A 262 -10.06 -0.02 2.09
N PRO A 263 -9.27 -0.06 1.00
CA PRO A 263 -8.72 1.13 0.36
C PRO A 263 -9.78 2.22 0.13
N GLY A 264 -9.54 3.40 0.67
CA GLY A 264 -10.44 4.56 0.57
C GLY A 264 -11.54 4.64 1.64
N ASN A 265 -11.83 3.57 2.38
CA ASN A 265 -12.88 3.55 3.41
C ASN A 265 -12.45 2.69 4.61
N TYR A 266 -11.44 3.16 5.32
CA TYR A 266 -10.97 2.52 6.55
C TYR A 266 -11.70 3.08 7.76
N HIS A 267 -12.12 2.20 8.67
CA HIS A 267 -12.52 2.56 10.03
C HIS A 267 -11.40 2.16 10.99
N VAL A 268 -10.88 3.12 11.76
CA VAL A 268 -9.72 2.90 12.63
C VAL A 268 -10.05 3.31 14.05
N VAL A 269 -9.82 2.40 14.99
CA VAL A 269 -9.96 2.67 16.42
C VAL A 269 -8.58 2.97 17.01
N VAL A 270 -8.49 4.12 17.68
CA VAL A 270 -7.27 4.60 18.33
C VAL A 270 -7.50 4.66 19.84
N GLU A 271 -6.69 3.90 20.60
CA GLU A 271 -6.62 4.03 22.05
C GLU A 271 -5.62 5.12 22.39
N GLN A 272 -6.08 6.21 23.01
CA GLN A 272 -5.22 7.25 23.56
C GLN A 272 -5.15 7.14 25.08
N LYS A 273 -3.95 6.88 25.59
CA LYS A 273 -3.70 6.78 27.02
C LYS A 273 -3.61 8.18 27.65
N PRO A 274 -4.06 8.34 28.91
CA PRO A 274 -3.90 9.61 29.61
C PRO A 274 -2.42 9.91 29.82
N ARG A 275 -2.04 11.17 29.59
CA ARG A 275 -0.73 11.72 29.95
C ARG A 275 -0.59 11.96 31.46
N TYR A 276 -1.74 12.08 32.14
CA TYR A 276 -1.89 12.52 33.54
C TYR A 276 -1.35 13.94 33.83
N VAL A 277 -1.06 14.70 32.78
CA VAL A 277 -0.70 16.11 32.83
C VAL A 277 -1.53 16.82 31.77
N ASP A 278 -2.15 17.93 32.15
CA ASP A 278 -2.92 18.80 31.25
C ASP A 278 -1.94 19.58 30.36
N GLU A 279 -1.87 19.21 29.06
CA GLU A 279 -0.94 19.81 28.10
C GLU A 279 -1.14 21.33 27.97
N ALA A 280 -2.37 21.83 28.14
CA ALA A 280 -2.67 23.25 28.01
C ALA A 280 -2.21 24.09 29.22
N LYS A 281 -1.96 23.44 30.37
CA LYS A 281 -1.52 24.10 31.61
C LYS A 281 -0.06 23.84 31.94
N CYS A 282 0.55 22.83 31.33
CA CYS A 282 1.93 22.49 31.56
C CYS A 282 2.85 23.57 30.97
N VAL A 283 3.65 24.21 31.82
CA VAL A 283 4.66 25.21 31.40
C VAL A 283 6.06 24.61 31.30
N ALA A 284 6.19 23.29 31.39
CA ALA A 284 7.45 22.55 31.34
C ALA A 284 8.56 23.09 32.28
N CYS A 285 8.23 23.47 33.52
CA CYS A 285 9.15 24.13 34.46
C CYS A 285 10.07 23.20 35.26
N ASP A 286 9.97 21.88 35.07
CA ASP A 286 10.78 20.84 35.73
C ASP A 286 10.63 20.69 37.27
N LEU A 287 9.87 21.55 37.95
CA LEU A 287 9.64 21.43 39.41
C LEU A 287 8.98 20.09 39.83
N CYS A 288 8.27 19.43 38.93
CA CYS A 288 7.63 18.16 39.23
C CYS A 288 8.62 16.98 39.32
N THR A 289 9.75 17.04 38.61
CA THR A 289 10.77 15.97 38.63
C THR A 289 11.60 16.02 39.90
N THR A 290 11.81 17.22 40.47
CA THR A 290 12.59 17.43 41.69
C THR A 290 11.92 16.81 42.93
N VAL A 291 10.58 16.78 42.95
CA VAL A 291 9.80 16.23 44.07
C VAL A 291 9.41 14.76 43.87
N CYS A 292 9.61 14.20 42.68
CA CYS A 292 9.19 12.83 42.37
C CYS A 292 10.08 11.81 43.09
N PRO A 293 9.52 10.97 43.99
CA PRO A 293 10.32 10.00 44.74
C PRO A 293 10.62 8.72 43.94
N VAL A 294 9.94 8.50 42.81
CA VAL A 294 10.04 7.27 42.02
C VAL A 294 11.07 7.43 40.91
N GLU A 295 11.96 6.45 40.79
CA GLU A 295 12.92 6.34 39.70
C GLU A 295 12.71 5.06 38.91
N VAL A 296 12.71 5.19 37.58
CA VAL A 296 12.53 4.08 36.64
C VAL A 296 13.67 4.08 35.61
N PRO A 297 14.03 2.93 35.00
CA PRO A 297 15.01 2.90 33.92
C PRO A 297 14.60 3.83 32.77
N ASP A 298 15.55 4.56 32.21
CA ASP A 298 15.26 5.52 31.15
C ASP A 298 15.29 4.87 29.76
N GLU A 299 14.13 4.55 29.19
CA GLU A 299 14.01 3.95 27.86
C GLU A 299 14.52 4.85 26.73
N TYR A 300 14.52 6.18 26.94
CA TYR A 300 15.07 7.11 25.96
C TYR A 300 16.58 6.94 25.88
N ASN A 301 17.27 6.89 27.03
CA ASN A 301 18.71 6.66 27.16
C ASN A 301 19.10 5.16 27.17
N ALA A 302 18.35 4.31 26.46
CA ALA A 302 18.60 2.88 26.33
C ALA A 302 18.80 2.13 27.68
N LYS A 303 18.15 2.61 28.75
CA LYS A 303 18.23 2.10 30.12
C LYS A 303 19.63 2.20 30.75
N LEU A 304 20.50 3.04 30.21
CA LEU A 304 21.83 3.31 30.76
C LEU A 304 21.76 4.25 31.97
N THR A 305 20.68 5.04 32.07
CA THR A 305 20.39 5.96 33.17
C THR A 305 19.01 5.66 33.76
N LYS A 306 18.68 6.36 34.86
CA LYS A 306 17.34 6.39 35.43
C LYS A 306 16.68 7.74 35.17
N ARG A 307 15.35 7.74 35.10
CA ARG A 307 14.49 8.93 35.02
C ARG A 307 13.44 8.90 36.12
N LYS A 308 12.74 10.01 36.34
CA LYS A 308 11.57 10.06 37.22
C LYS A 308 10.33 9.47 36.54
N ALA A 309 9.33 9.10 37.34
CA ALA A 309 8.04 8.62 36.83
C ALA A 309 7.31 9.72 36.05
N ILE A 310 7.34 10.97 36.53
CA ILE A 310 6.97 12.15 35.74
C ILE A 310 8.19 12.63 34.95
N TYR A 311 8.09 12.73 33.63
CA TYR A 311 9.24 12.95 32.78
C TYR A 311 8.93 13.72 31.49
N ILE A 312 9.98 14.34 30.98
CA ILE A 312 10.16 14.70 29.59
C ILE A 312 11.42 13.97 29.14
N ASN A 313 11.38 13.27 28.01
CA ASN A 313 12.51 12.46 27.56
C ASN A 313 13.71 13.30 27.07
N ARG A 314 13.47 14.55 26.68
CA ARG A 314 14.52 15.49 26.25
C ARG A 314 14.03 16.94 26.23
N PRO A 315 14.93 17.93 26.36
CA PRO A 315 14.57 19.32 26.16
C PRO A 315 13.96 19.56 24.77
N LEU A 316 13.01 20.51 24.74
CA LEU A 316 12.31 20.97 23.55
C LEU A 316 11.43 19.91 22.88
N VAL A 317 10.92 18.87 23.55
CA VAL A 317 10.10 17.85 22.89
C VAL A 317 8.70 18.34 22.46
N TYR A 318 8.05 17.65 21.52
CA TYR A 318 6.63 17.84 21.21
C TYR A 318 5.78 16.63 21.66
N PRO A 319 4.63 16.86 22.31
CA PRO A 319 4.19 18.14 22.88
C PRO A 319 5.13 18.58 24.02
N PRO A 320 5.28 19.90 24.26
CA PRO A 320 6.17 20.44 25.30
C PRO A 320 5.55 20.29 26.70
N ALA A 321 5.12 19.08 27.05
CA ALA A 321 4.41 18.78 28.29
C ALA A 321 4.93 17.48 28.92
N TYR A 322 5.03 17.46 30.25
CA TYR A 322 5.42 16.26 30.99
C TYR A 322 4.41 15.13 30.81
N ALA A 323 4.85 13.89 30.96
CA ALA A 323 3.98 12.71 31.06
C ALA A 323 4.29 11.96 32.35
N ILE A 324 3.27 11.36 32.97
CA ILE A 324 3.46 10.43 34.09
C ILE A 324 3.40 9.00 33.55
N ASP A 325 4.47 8.25 33.76
CA ASP A 325 4.48 6.81 33.56
C ASP A 325 3.73 6.14 34.72
N ALA A 326 2.62 5.48 34.41
CA ALA A 326 1.75 4.83 35.39
C ALA A 326 2.07 3.34 35.58
N LYS A 327 3.13 2.83 34.95
CA LYS A 327 3.64 1.46 35.15
C LYS A 327 4.51 1.38 36.40
#